data_AF-A0A524K0G1-F1
#
_entry.id   AF-A0A524K0G1-F1
#
_cell.length_a   1.000
_cell.length_b   1.000
_cell.length_c   1.000
_cell.angle_alpha   90.00
_cell.angle_beta   90.00
_cell.angle_gamma   90.00
#
_symmetry.space_group_name_H-M   'P 1'
#
loop_
_entity.id
_entity.type
_entity.pdbx_description
1 polymer ?
#
loop_
_entity_poly.entity_id
_entity_poly.type
_entity_poly.pdbx_seq_one_letter_code
_entity_poly.pdbx_strand_id
1 'polypeptide(L)'
;MYLALARKYRPQKFAELIGQASISKTLQNAIAMNKVYPALIFSGMKGVGKTSSARILAKALNCEKGPAIEPCNQCQTCIEITEDNSADYLEIDGASNNGVNEVRSLRDTVKYKPLKNRFRIVVIDEVHMLSNAAWNALLKTIEEPPEHTIFIMATTDFHKIPATIVSRCQHFEFKRIPFEVIKQVLKDICQKEAIKISEYSLYLIAKSAEGSLRDAKKILDQAIAISSGDVKDDDVVAILGIIAEETFIILTRHVFSQNRKGIIEQINQLIERGTDLRFFYTEYLRFIRDVIVIKSIPDAERLHNLNPENITEIKEIVKGVNEVELLRFFNAVKELEQTIRNTEHPSIILEYMFLKLSYFSALVSIEEYLMKIKDLKPTTVTTATAPSQARPLENPPSKVGDADWIVELKTQIEKEKPRLASVLSSSSLVVRDNALVIEVGANFENAGKLLKENKPYLHELVKVLAGKEIGLEIVLQPQKSDASENRIVQDLKSDKKIKSLKDKIKGNVIAVESVKGGKDA
;
A
#
# COMPACT_ATOMS: atom_id res chain seq x y z
N MET A 1 -24.50 -30.95 -16.92
CA MET A 1 -23.26 -30.28 -16.48
C MET A 1 -23.67 -29.01 -15.76
N TYR A 2 -23.31 -28.85 -14.48
CA TYR A 2 -23.62 -27.63 -13.73
C TYR A 2 -22.84 -26.44 -14.32
N LEU A 3 -23.52 -25.33 -14.59
CA LEU A 3 -22.90 -24.12 -15.11
C LEU A 3 -22.68 -23.16 -13.95
N ALA A 4 -21.42 -22.92 -13.59
CA ALA A 4 -21.04 -21.99 -12.51
C ALA A 4 -21.76 -20.63 -12.65
N LEU A 5 -22.23 -20.06 -11.54
CA LEU A 5 -22.96 -18.80 -11.52
C LEU A 5 -22.24 -17.65 -12.24
N ALA A 6 -20.91 -17.61 -12.15
CA ALA A 6 -20.07 -16.62 -12.84
C ALA A 6 -20.20 -16.67 -14.37
N ARG A 7 -20.52 -17.84 -14.94
CA ARG A 7 -20.77 -18.03 -16.38
C ARG A 7 -22.26 -17.90 -16.71
N LYS A 8 -23.16 -18.48 -15.90
CA LYS A 8 -24.62 -18.42 -16.08
C LYS A 8 -25.14 -16.98 -16.08
N TYR A 9 -24.68 -16.17 -15.12
CA TYR A 9 -25.07 -14.77 -14.97
C TYR A 9 -24.03 -13.80 -15.56
N ARG A 10 -23.31 -14.20 -16.62
CA ARG A 10 -22.43 -13.28 -17.34
C ARG A 10 -23.30 -12.31 -18.16
N PRO A 11 -23.11 -10.97 -18.02
CA PRO A 11 -23.90 -9.99 -18.76
C PRO A 11 -23.86 -10.22 -20.27
N GLN A 12 -25.02 -10.17 -20.91
CA GLN A 12 -25.18 -10.37 -22.35
C GLN A 12 -25.48 -9.07 -23.10
N LYS A 13 -25.84 -7.99 -22.40
CA LYS A 13 -26.15 -6.65 -22.92
C LYS A 13 -25.40 -5.57 -22.16
N PHE A 14 -25.21 -4.39 -22.75
CA PHE A 14 -24.56 -3.27 -22.04
C PHE A 14 -25.41 -2.81 -20.85
N ALA A 15 -26.73 -2.83 -20.98
CA ALA A 15 -27.66 -2.54 -19.89
C ALA A 15 -27.52 -3.45 -18.66
N GLU A 16 -26.95 -4.65 -18.82
CA GLU A 16 -26.73 -5.62 -17.73
C GLU A 16 -25.37 -5.44 -17.04
N LEU A 17 -24.52 -4.52 -17.53
CA LEU A 17 -23.22 -4.22 -16.93
C LEU A 17 -23.38 -3.39 -15.66
N ILE A 18 -23.23 -4.07 -14.54
CA ILE A 18 -23.36 -3.49 -13.21
C ILE A 18 -22.17 -2.56 -12.90
N GLY A 19 -22.46 -1.32 -12.49
CA GLY A 19 -21.46 -0.34 -12.05
C GLY A 19 -20.68 0.37 -13.16
N GLN A 20 -21.00 0.13 -14.44
CA GLN A 20 -20.24 0.66 -15.59
C GLN A 20 -21.11 1.47 -16.57
N ALA A 21 -22.03 2.29 -16.04
CA ALA A 21 -23.02 3.02 -16.85
C ALA A 21 -22.38 4.01 -17.86
N SER A 22 -21.33 4.73 -17.46
CA SER A 22 -20.64 5.67 -18.34
C SER A 22 -19.96 4.97 -19.52
N ILE A 23 -19.25 3.87 -19.26
CA ILE A 23 -18.56 3.06 -20.28
C ILE A 23 -19.59 2.48 -21.25
N SER A 24 -20.66 1.89 -20.70
CA SER A 24 -21.76 1.30 -21.49
C SER A 24 -22.35 2.33 -22.44
N LYS A 25 -22.67 3.53 -21.94
CA LYS A 25 -23.23 4.63 -22.75
C LYS A 25 -22.25 5.12 -23.82
N THR A 26 -20.97 5.25 -23.50
CA THR A 26 -19.95 5.68 -24.47
C THR A 26 -19.78 4.66 -25.59
N LEU A 27 -19.73 3.36 -25.28
CA LEU A 27 -19.64 2.30 -26.28
C LEU A 27 -20.91 2.24 -27.14
N GLN A 28 -22.09 2.32 -26.52
CA GLN A 28 -23.38 2.40 -27.22
C GLN A 28 -23.43 3.58 -28.21
N ASN A 29 -22.98 4.77 -27.79
CA ASN A 29 -22.90 5.95 -28.65
C ASN A 29 -21.90 5.78 -29.79
N ALA A 30 -20.74 5.17 -29.53
CA ALA A 30 -19.73 4.92 -30.55
C ALA A 30 -20.26 3.97 -31.65
N ILE A 31 -21.03 2.95 -31.26
CA ILE A 31 -21.71 2.05 -32.21
C ILE A 31 -22.77 2.82 -33.02
N ALA A 32 -23.63 3.60 -32.34
CA ALA A 32 -24.69 4.38 -33.00
C ALA A 32 -24.13 5.39 -34.02
N MET A 33 -22.97 5.98 -33.73
CA MET A 33 -22.29 6.92 -34.62
C MET A 33 -21.41 6.24 -35.68
N ASN A 34 -21.29 4.91 -35.68
CA ASN A 34 -20.35 4.14 -36.49
C ASN A 34 -18.90 4.67 -36.37
N LYS A 35 -18.50 5.03 -35.16
CA LYS A 35 -17.19 5.61 -34.80
C LYS A 35 -16.50 4.79 -33.70
N VAL A 36 -16.53 3.48 -33.84
CA VAL A 36 -15.77 2.61 -32.92
C VAL A 36 -14.30 2.66 -33.29
N TYR A 37 -13.46 2.93 -32.29
CA TYR A 37 -12.01 2.98 -32.51
C TYR A 37 -11.49 1.57 -32.85
N PRO A 38 -10.56 1.45 -33.81
CA PRO A 38 -9.95 0.16 -34.17
C PRO A 38 -9.16 -0.50 -33.03
N ALA A 39 -8.74 0.26 -32.02
CA ALA A 39 -8.03 -0.24 -30.85
C ALA A 39 -8.59 0.37 -29.56
N LEU A 40 -8.95 -0.50 -28.61
CA LEU A 40 -9.57 -0.16 -27.33
C LEU A 40 -8.72 -0.73 -26.19
N ILE A 41 -8.53 0.03 -25.11
CA ILE A 41 -7.93 -0.47 -23.86
C ILE A 41 -8.99 -0.45 -22.78
N PHE A 42 -9.25 -1.60 -22.17
CA PHE A 42 -10.09 -1.77 -20.99
C PHE A 42 -9.19 -2.01 -19.78
N SER A 43 -9.05 -1.01 -18.90
CA SER A 43 -8.30 -1.16 -17.66
C SER A 43 -9.23 -1.28 -16.46
N GLY A 44 -8.73 -1.86 -15.37
CA GLY A 44 -9.45 -1.94 -14.10
C GLY A 44 -9.25 -3.29 -13.44
N MET A 45 -9.78 -3.46 -12.24
CA MET A 45 -9.56 -4.68 -11.47
C MET A 45 -10.12 -5.93 -12.14
N LYS A 46 -9.69 -7.10 -11.68
CA LYS A 46 -10.27 -8.37 -12.14
C LYS A 46 -11.76 -8.42 -11.75
N GLY A 47 -12.57 -9.01 -12.61
CA GLY A 47 -13.99 -9.27 -12.31
C GLY A 47 -14.96 -8.08 -12.37
N VAL A 48 -14.51 -6.88 -12.75
CA VAL A 48 -15.38 -5.68 -12.92
C VAL A 48 -16.15 -5.62 -14.24
N GLY A 49 -15.91 -6.57 -15.17
CA GLY A 49 -16.65 -6.68 -16.43
C GLY A 49 -15.90 -6.36 -17.72
N LYS A 50 -14.56 -6.24 -17.70
CA LYS A 50 -13.73 -5.94 -18.89
C LYS A 50 -13.98 -6.89 -20.08
N THR A 51 -13.72 -8.19 -19.89
CA THR A 51 -13.90 -9.19 -20.96
C THR A 51 -15.37 -9.41 -21.32
N SER A 52 -16.29 -9.27 -20.36
CA SER A 52 -17.73 -9.28 -20.66
C SER A 52 -18.13 -8.14 -21.58
N SER A 53 -17.61 -6.92 -21.35
CA SER A 53 -17.87 -5.75 -22.20
C SER A 53 -17.27 -5.93 -23.59
N ALA A 54 -16.07 -6.52 -23.69
CA ALA A 54 -15.44 -6.86 -24.97
C ALA A 54 -16.31 -7.80 -25.81
N ARG A 55 -16.87 -8.83 -25.16
CA ARG A 55 -17.78 -9.78 -25.79
C ARG A 55 -19.12 -9.15 -26.19
N ILE A 56 -19.69 -8.29 -25.35
CA ILE A 56 -20.93 -7.55 -25.69
C ILE A 56 -20.68 -6.65 -26.90
N LEU A 57 -19.56 -5.93 -26.93
CA LEU A 57 -19.17 -5.08 -28.07
C LEU A 57 -18.99 -5.92 -29.35
N ALA A 58 -18.31 -7.05 -29.27
CA ALA A 58 -18.14 -7.97 -30.40
C ALA A 58 -19.50 -8.42 -30.96
N LYS A 59 -20.43 -8.82 -30.09
CA LYS A 59 -21.78 -9.21 -30.49
C LYS A 59 -22.56 -8.04 -31.08
N ALA A 60 -22.43 -6.84 -30.53
CA ALA A 60 -23.17 -5.66 -30.98
C ALA A 60 -22.74 -5.21 -32.39
N LEU A 61 -21.42 -5.28 -32.66
CA LEU A 61 -20.83 -4.95 -33.97
C LEU A 61 -21.13 -5.99 -35.05
N ASN A 62 -21.09 -7.27 -34.68
CA ASN A 62 -21.26 -8.39 -35.61
C ASN A 62 -22.68 -8.97 -35.64
N CYS A 63 -23.63 -8.38 -34.90
CA CYS A 63 -25.01 -8.84 -34.92
C CYS A 63 -25.57 -8.80 -36.35
N GLU A 64 -26.30 -9.84 -36.76
CA GLU A 64 -26.95 -9.87 -38.09
C GLU A 64 -27.94 -8.73 -38.26
N LYS A 65 -28.62 -8.34 -37.16
CA LYS A 65 -29.51 -7.19 -37.08
C LYS A 65 -28.78 -5.86 -36.81
N GLY A 66 -27.44 -5.89 -36.79
CA GLY A 66 -26.56 -4.77 -36.40
C GLY A 66 -25.63 -4.27 -37.52
N PRO A 67 -24.74 -3.29 -37.25
CA PRO A 67 -24.32 -2.82 -35.93
C PRO A 67 -25.48 -2.26 -35.12
N ALA A 68 -25.71 -2.84 -33.94
CA ALA A 68 -26.83 -2.48 -33.08
C ALA A 68 -26.30 -1.98 -31.73
N ILE A 69 -26.98 -0.99 -31.14
CA ILE A 69 -26.62 -0.44 -29.82
C ILE A 69 -26.60 -1.54 -28.75
N GLU A 70 -27.49 -2.52 -28.88
CA GLU A 70 -27.54 -3.73 -28.06
C GLU A 70 -27.58 -4.98 -28.95
N PRO A 71 -26.84 -6.05 -28.60
CA PRO A 71 -26.90 -7.30 -29.35
C PRO A 71 -28.25 -8.01 -29.14
N CYS A 72 -28.75 -8.66 -30.20
CA CYS A 72 -30.01 -9.39 -30.10
C CYS A 72 -29.93 -10.67 -29.26
N ASN A 73 -28.74 -11.26 -29.12
CA ASN A 73 -28.48 -12.52 -28.42
C ASN A 73 -29.29 -13.74 -28.93
N GLN A 74 -29.83 -13.65 -30.15
CA GLN A 74 -30.66 -14.70 -30.76
C GLN A 74 -30.14 -15.13 -32.14
N CYS A 75 -29.37 -14.29 -32.83
CA CYS A 75 -28.81 -14.62 -34.14
C CYS A 75 -27.59 -15.53 -34.00
N GLN A 76 -27.24 -16.22 -35.09
CA GLN A 76 -26.20 -17.25 -35.08
C GLN A 76 -24.85 -16.68 -34.63
N THR A 77 -24.48 -15.49 -35.13
CA THR A 77 -23.25 -14.80 -34.70
C THR A 77 -23.22 -14.47 -33.20
N CYS A 78 -24.35 -14.04 -32.61
CA CYS A 78 -24.37 -13.72 -31.18
C CYS A 78 -24.23 -14.99 -30.33
N ILE A 79 -24.80 -16.12 -30.77
CA ILE A 79 -24.69 -17.41 -30.09
C ILE A 79 -23.25 -17.92 -30.17
N GLU A 80 -22.65 -17.93 -31.38
CA GLU A 80 -21.27 -18.36 -31.61
C GLU A 80 -20.26 -17.58 -30.75
N ILE A 81 -20.42 -16.25 -30.63
CA ILE A 81 -19.55 -15.43 -29.76
C ILE A 81 -19.81 -15.71 -28.26
N THR A 82 -21.05 -16.00 -27.89
CA THR A 82 -21.38 -16.33 -26.49
C THR A 82 -20.76 -17.66 -26.06
N GLU A 83 -20.78 -18.63 -26.96
CA GLU A 83 -20.26 -19.98 -26.78
C GLU A 83 -18.75 -20.10 -27.05
N ASP A 84 -18.09 -19.01 -27.47
CA ASP A 84 -16.66 -18.97 -27.79
C ASP A 84 -16.27 -19.86 -28.98
N ASN A 85 -17.18 -19.97 -29.95
CA ASN A 85 -17.06 -20.80 -31.15
C ASN A 85 -17.02 -19.99 -32.46
N SER A 86 -16.76 -18.68 -32.37
CA SER A 86 -16.72 -17.80 -33.53
C SER A 86 -15.28 -17.65 -34.04
N ALA A 87 -15.00 -18.07 -35.27
CA ALA A 87 -13.67 -17.91 -35.89
C ALA A 87 -13.23 -16.44 -36.06
N ASP A 88 -14.19 -15.50 -36.09
CA ASP A 88 -13.93 -14.06 -36.19
C ASP A 88 -13.92 -13.34 -34.83
N TYR A 89 -13.98 -14.09 -33.72
CA TYR A 89 -13.78 -13.59 -32.35
C TYR A 89 -12.64 -14.38 -31.71
N LEU A 90 -11.50 -13.72 -31.49
CA LEU A 90 -10.31 -14.34 -30.93
C LEU A 90 -10.07 -13.76 -29.54
N GLU A 91 -10.30 -14.56 -28.48
CA GLU A 91 -9.98 -14.19 -27.09
C GLU A 91 -8.70 -14.91 -26.66
N ILE A 92 -7.64 -14.15 -26.42
CA ILE A 92 -6.31 -14.64 -26.08
C ILE A 92 -5.95 -14.17 -24.67
N ASP A 93 -5.53 -15.10 -23.82
CA ASP A 93 -4.97 -14.78 -22.51
C ASP A 93 -3.48 -14.45 -22.66
N GLY A 94 -3.11 -13.20 -22.39
CA GLY A 94 -1.74 -12.68 -22.46
C GLY A 94 -0.81 -13.31 -21.43
N ALA A 95 -1.33 -13.91 -20.34
CA ALA A 95 -0.50 -14.66 -19.40
C ALA A 95 -0.05 -16.01 -19.97
N SER A 96 -0.95 -16.70 -20.67
CA SER A 96 -0.70 -18.01 -21.27
C SER A 96 -0.03 -17.93 -22.66
N ASN A 97 -0.22 -16.82 -23.38
CA ASN A 97 0.27 -16.60 -24.74
C ASN A 97 1.19 -15.37 -24.82
N ASN A 98 2.15 -15.28 -23.88
CA ASN A 98 3.04 -14.11 -23.75
C ASN A 98 4.21 -14.07 -24.76
N GLY A 99 4.38 -15.14 -25.55
CA GLY A 99 5.48 -15.32 -26.47
C GLY A 99 5.31 -14.58 -27.80
N VAL A 100 6.45 -14.39 -28.49
CA VAL A 100 6.50 -13.67 -29.78
C VAL A 100 5.85 -14.48 -30.90
N ASN A 101 5.94 -15.80 -30.84
CA ASN A 101 5.48 -16.68 -31.92
C ASN A 101 3.96 -16.71 -32.01
N GLU A 102 3.28 -16.85 -30.87
CA GLU A 102 1.82 -16.84 -30.74
C GLU A 102 1.26 -15.53 -31.28
N VAL A 103 1.91 -14.43 -30.92
CA VAL A 103 1.55 -13.09 -31.36
C VAL A 103 1.81 -12.86 -32.85
N ARG A 104 2.89 -13.44 -33.41
CA ARG A 104 3.13 -13.41 -34.87
C ARG A 104 2.05 -14.19 -35.63
N SER A 105 1.66 -15.36 -35.14
CA SER A 105 0.56 -16.15 -35.71
C SER A 105 -0.77 -15.38 -35.68
N LEU A 106 -1.07 -14.71 -34.57
CA LEU A 106 -2.23 -13.82 -34.45
C LEU A 106 -2.17 -12.69 -35.49
N ARG A 107 -1.03 -12.00 -35.58
CA ARG A 107 -0.81 -10.91 -36.53
C ARG A 107 -1.03 -11.37 -37.98
N ASP A 108 -0.53 -12.54 -38.33
CA ASP A 108 -0.68 -13.08 -39.68
C ASP A 108 -2.13 -13.48 -39.97
N THR A 109 -2.86 -13.96 -38.97
CA THR A 109 -4.30 -14.22 -39.07
C THR A 109 -5.07 -12.92 -39.33
N VAL A 110 -4.80 -11.85 -38.58
CA VAL A 110 -5.49 -10.55 -38.66
C VAL A 110 -5.41 -9.88 -40.03
N LYS A 111 -4.38 -10.16 -40.83
CA LYS A 111 -4.22 -9.61 -42.19
C LYS A 111 -5.39 -9.95 -43.13
N TYR A 112 -6.02 -11.11 -42.92
CA TYR A 112 -7.11 -11.57 -43.78
C TYR A 112 -8.46 -11.04 -43.29
N LYS A 113 -9.40 -10.85 -44.24
CA LYS A 113 -10.77 -10.46 -43.92
C LYS A 113 -11.47 -11.51 -43.02
N PRO A 114 -12.49 -11.11 -42.26
CA PRO A 114 -13.30 -12.04 -41.48
C PRO A 114 -14.00 -13.04 -42.41
N LEU A 115 -14.26 -14.26 -41.92
CA LEU A 115 -14.87 -15.33 -42.71
C LEU A 115 -16.38 -15.12 -42.89
N LYS A 116 -17.06 -14.73 -41.81
CA LYS A 116 -18.52 -14.64 -41.74
C LYS A 116 -19.00 -13.29 -41.22
N ASN A 117 -18.26 -12.70 -40.29
CA ASN A 117 -18.68 -11.50 -39.57
C ASN A 117 -18.26 -10.20 -40.28
N ARG A 118 -18.83 -9.07 -39.86
CA ARG A 118 -18.46 -7.74 -40.41
C ARG A 118 -17.05 -7.33 -39.98
N PHE A 119 -16.71 -7.60 -38.73
CA PHE A 119 -15.43 -7.30 -38.12
C PHE A 119 -14.83 -8.56 -37.48
N ARG A 120 -13.51 -8.68 -37.57
CA ARG A 120 -12.72 -9.58 -36.75
C ARG A 120 -12.40 -8.88 -35.44
N ILE A 121 -12.79 -9.47 -34.32
CA ILE A 121 -12.55 -8.90 -33.00
C ILE A 121 -11.45 -9.71 -32.32
N VAL A 122 -10.37 -9.03 -31.92
CA VAL A 122 -9.25 -9.64 -31.20
C VAL A 122 -9.22 -9.07 -29.80
N VAL A 123 -9.50 -9.92 -28.81
CA VAL A 123 -9.44 -9.59 -27.39
C VAL A 123 -8.15 -10.17 -26.81
N ILE A 124 -7.31 -9.34 -26.20
CA ILE A 124 -6.13 -9.79 -25.47
C ILE A 124 -6.37 -9.47 -23.99
N ASP A 125 -6.69 -10.49 -23.19
CA ASP A 125 -6.85 -10.37 -21.74
C ASP A 125 -5.49 -10.38 -21.03
N GLU A 126 -5.40 -9.69 -19.89
CA GLU A 126 -4.15 -9.44 -19.15
C GLU A 126 -2.97 -9.06 -20.06
N VAL A 127 -3.19 -8.14 -21.00
CA VAL A 127 -2.20 -7.75 -22.03
C VAL A 127 -0.86 -7.27 -21.45
N HIS A 128 -0.84 -6.78 -20.21
CA HIS A 128 0.37 -6.37 -19.51
C HIS A 128 1.34 -7.53 -19.22
N MET A 129 0.89 -8.77 -19.37
CA MET A 129 1.71 -9.98 -19.21
C MET A 129 2.46 -10.36 -20.50
N LEU A 130 2.20 -9.68 -21.62
CA LEU A 130 2.95 -9.90 -22.87
C LEU A 130 4.41 -9.52 -22.70
N SER A 131 5.30 -10.33 -23.28
CA SER A 131 6.72 -10.00 -23.35
C SER A 131 6.98 -8.75 -24.21
N ASN A 132 8.08 -8.04 -23.94
CA ASN A 132 8.48 -6.87 -24.75
C ASN A 132 8.60 -7.20 -26.24
N ALA A 133 9.08 -8.40 -26.57
CA ALA A 133 9.22 -8.84 -27.95
C ALA A 133 7.85 -9.13 -28.60
N ALA A 134 6.86 -9.62 -27.84
CA ALA A 134 5.48 -9.78 -28.30
C ALA A 134 4.82 -8.41 -28.56
N TRP A 135 5.02 -7.43 -27.68
CA TRP A 135 4.57 -6.04 -27.90
C TRP A 135 5.12 -5.45 -29.20
N ASN A 136 6.42 -5.57 -29.43
CA ASN A 136 7.05 -5.07 -30.66
C ASN A 136 6.51 -5.75 -31.92
N ALA A 137 6.11 -7.02 -31.82
CA ALA A 137 5.51 -7.75 -32.94
C ALA A 137 4.08 -7.27 -33.26
N LEU A 138 3.32 -6.79 -32.27
CA LEU A 138 1.97 -6.24 -32.44
C LEU A 138 1.94 -4.76 -32.80
N LEU A 139 2.98 -4.01 -32.43
CA LEU A 139 2.99 -2.55 -32.49
C LEU A 139 2.56 -2.04 -33.87
N LYS A 140 3.19 -2.50 -34.96
CA LYS A 140 2.81 -2.08 -36.32
C LYS A 140 1.34 -2.36 -36.66
N THR A 141 0.79 -3.47 -36.17
CA THR A 141 -0.59 -3.88 -36.45
C THR A 141 -1.61 -3.16 -35.58
N ILE A 142 -1.23 -2.68 -34.40
CA ILE A 142 -2.08 -1.83 -33.56
C ILE A 142 -2.00 -0.37 -34.02
N GLU A 143 -0.85 0.07 -34.54
CA GLU A 143 -0.68 1.42 -35.08
C GLU A 143 -1.45 1.62 -36.40
N GLU A 144 -1.46 0.61 -37.27
CA GLU A 144 -2.18 0.61 -38.55
C GLU A 144 -3.05 -0.67 -38.65
N PRO A 145 -4.12 -0.78 -37.86
CA PRO A 145 -4.98 -1.95 -37.88
C PRO A 145 -5.77 -2.02 -39.19
N PRO A 146 -5.97 -3.21 -39.78
CA PRO A 146 -6.85 -3.38 -40.92
C PRO A 146 -8.26 -2.88 -40.61
N GLU A 147 -8.93 -2.25 -41.57
CA GLU A 147 -10.27 -1.66 -41.38
C GLU A 147 -11.33 -2.66 -40.87
N HIS A 148 -11.14 -3.95 -41.17
CA HIS A 148 -12.02 -5.03 -40.75
C HIS A 148 -11.65 -5.64 -39.40
N THR A 149 -10.68 -5.09 -38.67
CA THR A 149 -10.21 -5.63 -37.39
C THR A 149 -10.34 -4.62 -36.27
N ILE A 150 -10.83 -5.07 -35.12
CA ILE A 150 -10.87 -4.28 -33.88
C ILE A 150 -10.12 -5.03 -32.79
N PHE A 151 -9.14 -4.35 -32.18
CA PHE A 151 -8.37 -4.84 -31.05
C PHE A 151 -8.99 -4.33 -29.73
N ILE A 152 -9.15 -5.24 -28.77
CA ILE A 152 -9.59 -4.93 -27.41
C ILE A 152 -8.57 -5.51 -26.44
N MET A 153 -7.83 -4.63 -25.77
CA MET A 153 -6.81 -5.00 -24.81
C MET A 153 -7.36 -4.83 -23.39
N ALA A 154 -7.50 -5.91 -22.64
CA ALA A 154 -7.91 -5.86 -21.25
C ALA A 154 -6.69 -5.98 -20.32
N THR A 155 -6.64 -5.16 -19.27
CA THR A 155 -5.55 -5.19 -18.29
C THR A 155 -6.02 -4.90 -16.88
N THR A 156 -5.37 -5.50 -15.90
CA THR A 156 -5.43 -5.07 -14.49
C THR A 156 -4.40 -4.00 -14.13
N ASP A 157 -3.34 -3.87 -14.92
CA ASP A 157 -2.26 -2.90 -14.73
C ASP A 157 -2.07 -2.06 -16.00
N PHE A 158 -2.57 -0.82 -15.98
CA PHE A 158 -2.51 0.09 -17.12
C PHE A 158 -1.11 0.67 -17.34
N HIS A 159 -0.34 0.87 -16.27
CA HIS A 159 0.97 1.54 -16.35
C HIS A 159 2.05 0.69 -17.00
N LYS A 160 1.84 -0.63 -17.07
CA LYS A 160 2.72 -1.56 -17.80
C LYS A 160 2.53 -1.53 -19.32
N ILE A 161 1.48 -0.87 -19.83
CA ILE A 161 1.28 -0.77 -21.28
C ILE A 161 2.19 0.34 -21.83
N PRO A 162 2.95 0.08 -22.92
CA PRO A 162 3.79 1.10 -23.54
C PRO A 162 3.01 2.36 -23.95
N ALA A 163 3.55 3.55 -23.65
CA ALA A 163 2.90 4.83 -23.96
C ALA A 163 2.60 5.01 -25.47
N THR A 164 3.39 4.39 -26.34
CA THR A 164 3.21 4.38 -27.80
C THR A 164 1.93 3.65 -28.24
N ILE A 165 1.47 2.66 -27.46
CA ILE A 165 0.21 1.95 -27.70
C ILE A 165 -0.94 2.76 -27.11
N VAL A 166 -0.78 3.24 -25.88
CA VAL A 166 -1.80 4.04 -25.18
C VAL A 166 -2.24 5.24 -26.01
N SER A 167 -1.31 5.96 -26.65
CA SER A 167 -1.61 7.15 -27.45
C SER A 167 -2.48 6.88 -28.69
N ARG A 168 -2.61 5.63 -29.12
CA ARG A 168 -3.35 5.22 -30.33
C ARG A 168 -4.63 4.44 -30.03
N CYS A 169 -4.92 4.21 -28.75
CA CYS A 169 -6.07 3.45 -28.32
C CYS A 169 -7.06 4.35 -27.59
N GLN A 170 -8.35 4.05 -27.72
CA GLN A 170 -9.34 4.62 -26.83
C GLN A 170 -9.34 3.87 -25.50
N HIS A 171 -9.08 4.58 -24.41
CA HIS A 171 -8.97 4.00 -23.07
C HIS A 171 -10.29 4.12 -22.29
N PHE A 172 -10.73 3.00 -21.71
CA PHE A 172 -11.86 2.90 -20.80
C PHE A 172 -11.40 2.32 -19.47
N GLU A 173 -11.59 3.11 -18.40
CA GLU A 173 -11.25 2.72 -17.04
C GLU A 173 -12.48 2.20 -16.30
N PHE A 174 -12.49 0.90 -16.01
CA PHE A 174 -13.54 0.21 -15.28
C PHE A 174 -13.37 0.41 -13.77
N LYS A 175 -14.43 0.91 -13.13
CA LYS A 175 -14.43 1.19 -11.70
C LYS A 175 -14.75 -0.05 -10.88
N ARG A 176 -14.34 -0.05 -9.61
CA ARG A 176 -14.81 -1.04 -8.62
C ARG A 176 -16.32 -0.98 -8.51
N ILE A 177 -16.95 -2.14 -8.39
CA ILE A 177 -18.39 -2.20 -8.16
C ILE A 177 -18.65 -1.90 -6.67
N PRO A 178 -19.54 -0.96 -6.33
CA PRO A 178 -19.84 -0.64 -4.94
C PRO A 178 -20.36 -1.86 -4.16
N PHE A 179 -20.03 -1.93 -2.88
CA PHE A 179 -20.41 -3.02 -1.98
C PHE A 179 -21.92 -3.32 -2.00
N GLU A 180 -22.75 -2.29 -1.79
CA GLU A 180 -24.22 -2.43 -1.78
C GLU A 180 -24.76 -2.99 -3.09
N VAL A 181 -24.14 -2.61 -4.21
CA VAL A 181 -24.53 -3.09 -5.53
C VAL A 181 -24.18 -4.58 -5.69
N ILE A 182 -23.01 -5.03 -5.21
CA ILE A 182 -22.65 -6.45 -5.21
C ILE A 182 -23.63 -7.24 -4.35
N LYS A 183 -23.90 -6.77 -3.12
CA LYS A 183 -24.83 -7.41 -2.19
C LYS A 183 -26.21 -7.59 -2.82
N GLN A 184 -26.76 -6.53 -3.43
CA GLN A 184 -28.05 -6.59 -4.12
C GLN A 184 -28.04 -7.60 -5.27
N VAL A 185 -26.98 -7.63 -6.09
CA VAL A 185 -26.89 -8.56 -7.21
C VAL A 185 -26.81 -10.02 -6.73
N LEU A 186 -26.08 -10.29 -5.65
CA LEU A 186 -26.05 -11.63 -5.05
C LEU A 186 -27.43 -12.03 -4.53
N LYS A 187 -28.14 -11.12 -3.87
CA LYS A 187 -29.52 -11.33 -3.41
C LYS A 187 -30.46 -11.67 -4.57
N ASP A 188 -30.38 -10.92 -5.67
CA ASP A 188 -31.19 -11.16 -6.87
C ASP A 188 -30.88 -12.52 -7.51
N ILE A 189 -29.62 -12.97 -7.47
CA ILE A 189 -29.21 -14.30 -7.96
C ILE A 189 -29.77 -15.39 -7.06
N CYS A 190 -29.66 -15.27 -5.74
CA CYS A 190 -30.21 -16.26 -4.80
C CYS A 190 -31.73 -16.38 -4.94
N GLN A 191 -32.44 -15.27 -5.15
CA GLN A 191 -33.89 -15.30 -5.41
C GLN A 191 -34.23 -16.04 -6.70
N LYS A 192 -33.47 -15.85 -7.77
CA LYS A 192 -33.69 -16.54 -9.07
C LYS A 192 -33.39 -18.04 -9.01
N GLU A 193 -32.39 -18.44 -8.22
CA GLU A 193 -32.04 -19.84 -8.02
C GLU A 193 -32.86 -20.50 -6.89
N ALA A 194 -33.77 -19.77 -6.23
CA ALA A 194 -34.56 -20.22 -5.08
C ALA A 194 -33.70 -20.72 -3.90
N ILE A 195 -32.59 -20.03 -3.63
CA ILE A 195 -31.61 -20.36 -2.58
C ILE A 195 -31.85 -19.45 -1.37
N LYS A 196 -31.99 -20.05 -0.18
CA LYS A 196 -32.03 -19.27 1.06
C LYS A 196 -30.62 -18.97 1.52
N ILE A 197 -30.38 -17.70 1.82
CA ILE A 197 -29.12 -17.19 2.36
C ILE A 197 -29.46 -16.05 3.31
N SER A 198 -28.71 -15.91 4.40
CA SER A 198 -28.88 -14.81 5.33
C SER A 198 -28.33 -13.49 4.75
N GLU A 199 -28.77 -12.35 5.28
CA GLU A 199 -28.21 -11.03 4.96
C GLU A 199 -26.73 -10.91 5.41
N TYR A 200 -26.34 -11.63 6.47
CA TYR A 200 -24.99 -11.65 7.00
C TYR A 200 -24.02 -12.37 6.05
N SER A 201 -24.38 -13.56 5.59
CA SER A 201 -23.65 -14.30 4.56
C SER A 201 -23.45 -13.49 3.29
N LEU A 202 -24.50 -12.81 2.80
CA LEU A 202 -24.40 -11.91 1.64
C LEU A 202 -23.42 -10.75 1.89
N TYR A 203 -23.43 -10.18 3.09
CA TYR A 203 -22.46 -9.15 3.50
C TYR A 203 -21.03 -9.68 3.48
N LEU A 204 -20.76 -10.87 4.05
CA LEU A 204 -19.43 -11.48 4.09
C LEU A 204 -18.88 -11.72 2.67
N ILE A 205 -19.70 -12.29 1.79
CA ILE A 205 -19.32 -12.56 0.39
C ILE A 205 -19.02 -11.25 -0.34
N ALA A 206 -19.89 -10.24 -0.23
CA ALA A 206 -19.71 -8.96 -0.89
C ALA A 206 -18.48 -8.20 -0.36
N LYS A 207 -18.17 -8.31 0.93
CA LYS A 207 -17.00 -7.71 1.57
C LYS A 207 -15.71 -8.37 1.07
N SER A 208 -15.67 -9.70 1.05
CA SER A 208 -14.52 -10.49 0.56
C SER A 208 -14.22 -10.28 -0.93
N ALA A 209 -15.26 -9.97 -1.72
CA ALA A 209 -15.11 -9.77 -3.16
C ALA A 209 -14.38 -8.47 -3.55
N GLU A 210 -14.21 -7.50 -2.64
CA GLU A 210 -13.46 -6.24 -2.85
C GLU A 210 -13.79 -5.48 -4.16
N GLY A 211 -15.05 -5.54 -4.61
CA GLY A 211 -15.50 -4.88 -5.85
C GLY A 211 -15.50 -5.77 -7.10
N SER A 212 -15.10 -7.04 -7.00
CA SER A 212 -15.11 -8.04 -8.08
C SER A 212 -16.39 -8.89 -8.06
N LEU A 213 -17.31 -8.62 -8.99
CA LEU A 213 -18.54 -9.41 -9.08
C LEU A 213 -18.28 -10.86 -9.52
N ARG A 214 -17.20 -11.10 -10.27
CA ARG A 214 -16.80 -12.47 -10.66
C ARG A 214 -16.43 -13.29 -9.43
N ASP A 215 -15.65 -12.72 -8.52
CA ASP A 215 -15.19 -13.44 -7.33
C ASP A 215 -16.32 -13.58 -6.31
N ALA A 216 -17.18 -12.56 -6.14
CA ALA A 216 -18.42 -12.66 -5.37
C ALA A 216 -19.30 -13.85 -5.81
N LYS A 217 -19.53 -13.98 -7.13
CA LYS A 217 -20.31 -15.09 -7.70
C LYS A 217 -19.65 -16.44 -7.49
N LYS A 218 -18.32 -16.53 -7.55
CA LYS A 218 -17.58 -17.78 -7.30
C LYS A 218 -17.69 -18.23 -5.85
N ILE A 219 -17.55 -17.31 -4.90
CA ILE A 219 -17.69 -17.62 -3.48
C ILE A 219 -19.12 -18.09 -3.19
N LEU A 220 -20.12 -17.43 -3.77
CA LEU A 220 -21.51 -17.87 -3.66
C LEU A 220 -21.73 -19.27 -4.27
N ASP A 221 -21.18 -19.54 -5.45
CA ASP A 221 -21.23 -20.86 -6.11
C ASP A 221 -20.63 -21.97 -5.22
N GLN A 222 -19.51 -21.67 -4.55
CA GLN A 222 -18.88 -22.58 -3.59
C GLN A 222 -19.76 -22.79 -2.35
N ALA A 223 -20.36 -21.73 -1.81
CA ALA A 223 -21.28 -21.82 -0.67
C ALA A 223 -22.48 -22.71 -0.98
N ILE A 224 -23.02 -22.60 -2.19
CA ILE A 224 -24.13 -23.43 -2.68
C ILE A 224 -23.69 -24.88 -2.95
N ALA A 225 -22.43 -25.11 -3.31
CA ALA A 225 -21.92 -26.47 -3.52
C ALA A 225 -21.73 -27.23 -2.19
N ILE A 226 -21.37 -26.52 -1.11
CA ILE A 226 -21.20 -27.10 0.23
C ILE A 226 -22.55 -27.29 0.92
N SER A 227 -23.39 -26.26 0.88
CA SER A 227 -24.73 -26.33 1.45
C SER A 227 -25.64 -27.12 0.50
N SER A 228 -26.32 -28.15 0.98
CA SER A 228 -27.25 -28.95 0.16
C SER A 228 -28.57 -28.20 -0.14
N GLY A 229 -28.51 -26.92 -0.52
CA GLY A 229 -29.63 -26.04 -0.86
C GLY A 229 -29.64 -24.73 -0.09
N ASP A 230 -29.68 -24.79 1.24
CA ASP A 230 -29.78 -23.62 2.11
C ASP A 230 -28.39 -23.23 2.65
N VAL A 231 -27.89 -22.06 2.23
CA VAL A 231 -26.56 -21.55 2.62
C VAL A 231 -26.61 -21.07 4.07
N LYS A 232 -25.86 -21.75 4.95
CA LYS A 232 -25.68 -21.33 6.36
C LYS A 232 -24.50 -20.37 6.50
N ASP A 233 -24.55 -19.54 7.54
CA ASP A 233 -23.48 -18.58 7.85
C ASP A 233 -22.14 -19.28 8.12
N ASP A 234 -22.18 -20.41 8.84
CA ASP A 234 -20.99 -21.22 9.14
C ASP A 234 -20.29 -21.73 7.87
N ASP A 235 -21.05 -22.08 6.82
CA ASP A 235 -20.50 -22.57 5.56
C ASP A 235 -19.74 -21.45 4.82
N VAL A 236 -20.28 -20.23 4.84
CA VAL A 236 -19.65 -19.05 4.22
C VAL A 236 -18.41 -18.63 4.98
N VAL A 237 -18.44 -18.65 6.32
CA VAL A 237 -17.28 -18.39 7.18
C VAL A 237 -16.16 -19.40 6.91
N ALA A 238 -16.51 -20.69 6.81
CA ALA A 238 -15.55 -21.75 6.51
C ALA A 238 -14.91 -21.59 5.11
N ILE A 239 -15.68 -21.25 4.08
CA ILE A 239 -15.17 -21.03 2.71
C ILE A 239 -14.22 -19.83 2.66
N LEU A 240 -14.63 -18.73 3.29
CA LEU A 240 -13.86 -17.50 3.27
C LEU A 240 -12.65 -17.56 4.22
N GLY A 241 -12.54 -18.61 5.04
CA GLY A 241 -11.53 -18.71 6.09
C GLY A 241 -11.60 -17.53 7.06
N ILE A 242 -12.80 -16.94 7.23
CA ILE A 242 -12.96 -15.76 8.06
C ILE A 242 -12.67 -16.15 9.50
N ILE A 243 -11.76 -15.40 10.10
CA ILE A 243 -11.56 -15.46 11.53
C ILE A 243 -12.70 -14.69 12.19
N ALA A 244 -13.41 -15.39 13.07
CA ALA A 244 -14.49 -14.84 13.86
C ALA A 244 -14.04 -13.54 14.55
N GLU A 245 -14.78 -12.45 14.39
CA GLU A 245 -14.41 -11.12 14.92
C GLU A 245 -14.25 -11.14 16.44
N GLU A 246 -14.95 -12.06 17.12
CA GLU A 246 -14.83 -12.33 18.55
C GLU A 246 -13.39 -12.67 18.93
N THR A 247 -12.65 -13.35 18.06
CA THR A 247 -11.23 -13.65 18.27
C THR A 247 -10.39 -12.38 18.36
N PHE A 248 -10.64 -11.42 17.45
CA PHE A 248 -9.95 -10.13 17.47
C PHE A 248 -10.32 -9.33 18.72
N ILE A 249 -11.61 -9.31 19.08
CA ILE A 249 -12.15 -8.68 20.29
C ILE A 249 -11.48 -9.25 21.55
N ILE A 250 -11.40 -10.57 21.69
CA ILE A 250 -10.78 -11.26 22.84
C ILE A 250 -9.28 -10.93 22.92
N LEU A 251 -8.56 -11.01 21.81
CA LEU A 251 -7.13 -10.68 21.76
C LEU A 251 -6.88 -9.22 22.13
N THR A 252 -7.63 -8.28 21.55
CA THR A 252 -7.52 -6.85 21.87
C THR A 252 -7.87 -6.58 23.33
N ARG A 253 -8.87 -7.27 23.89
CA ARG A 253 -9.20 -7.20 25.32
C ARG A 253 -8.02 -7.67 26.20
N HIS A 254 -7.38 -8.78 25.87
CA HIS A 254 -6.19 -9.26 26.59
C HIS A 254 -5.00 -8.31 26.49
N VAL A 255 -4.81 -7.66 25.34
CA VAL A 255 -3.80 -6.63 25.15
C VAL A 255 -4.04 -5.44 26.07
N PHE A 256 -5.26 -4.90 26.09
CA PHE A 256 -5.60 -3.75 26.95
C PHE A 256 -5.57 -4.10 28.44
N SER A 257 -5.99 -5.31 28.82
CA SER A 257 -5.92 -5.79 30.21
C SER A 257 -4.53 -6.29 30.62
N GLN A 258 -3.52 -6.20 29.75
CA GLN A 258 -2.16 -6.71 29.96
C GLN A 258 -2.08 -8.20 30.34
N ASN A 259 -3.07 -9.00 29.92
CA ASN A 259 -3.10 -10.45 30.18
C ASN A 259 -2.20 -11.19 29.18
N ARG A 260 -0.89 -11.15 29.41
CA ARG A 260 0.12 -11.78 28.54
C ARG A 260 -0.08 -13.28 28.37
N LYS A 261 -0.53 -13.98 29.43
CA LYS A 261 -0.84 -15.41 29.36
C LYS A 261 -1.99 -15.67 28.38
N GLY A 262 -3.08 -14.89 28.51
CA GLY A 262 -4.24 -14.98 27.61
C GLY A 262 -3.88 -14.68 26.15
N ILE A 263 -2.96 -13.73 25.90
CA ILE A 263 -2.46 -13.45 24.53
C ILE A 263 -1.82 -14.70 23.91
N ILE A 264 -0.88 -15.33 24.60
CA ILE A 264 -0.16 -16.51 24.08
C ILE A 264 -1.11 -17.71 23.93
N GLU A 265 -2.03 -17.92 24.88
CA GLU A 265 -3.03 -18.99 24.77
C GLU A 265 -3.93 -18.81 23.55
N GLN A 266 -4.38 -17.58 23.26
CA GLN A 266 -5.19 -17.30 22.06
C GLN A 266 -4.41 -17.50 20.76
N ILE A 267 -3.14 -17.09 20.71
CA ILE A 267 -2.29 -17.31 19.53
C ILE A 267 -2.04 -18.81 19.30
N ASN A 268 -1.80 -19.58 20.36
CA ASN A 268 -1.66 -21.03 20.26
C ASN A 268 -2.94 -21.69 19.74
N GLN A 269 -4.12 -21.25 20.19
CA GLN A 269 -5.40 -21.74 19.66
C GLN A 269 -5.55 -21.45 18.16
N LEU A 270 -5.08 -20.30 17.68
CA LEU A 270 -5.08 -19.99 16.24
C LEU A 270 -4.18 -20.92 15.43
N ILE A 271 -3.01 -21.25 15.99
CA ILE A 271 -2.03 -22.16 15.37
C ILE A 271 -2.58 -23.59 15.35
N GLU A 272 -3.16 -24.07 16.46
CA GLU A 272 -3.76 -25.40 16.57
C GLU A 272 -4.93 -25.61 15.60
N ARG A 273 -5.70 -24.55 15.33
CA ARG A 273 -6.78 -24.54 14.32
C ARG A 273 -6.27 -24.51 12.88
N GLY A 274 -4.96 -24.35 12.66
CA GLY A 274 -4.36 -24.25 11.33
C GLY A 274 -4.67 -22.94 10.61
N THR A 275 -4.94 -21.86 11.34
CA THR A 275 -5.28 -20.55 10.78
C THR A 275 -4.09 -19.97 10.00
N ASP A 276 -4.32 -19.41 8.81
CA ASP A 276 -3.29 -18.63 8.11
C ASP A 276 -2.99 -17.35 8.91
N LEU A 277 -1.82 -17.31 9.55
CA LEU A 277 -1.40 -16.20 10.39
C LEU A 277 -1.12 -14.90 9.62
N ARG A 278 -0.77 -14.99 8.33
CA ARG A 278 -0.56 -13.81 7.48
C ARG A 278 -1.89 -13.20 7.09
N PHE A 279 -2.88 -14.05 6.80
CA PHE A 279 -4.25 -13.62 6.61
C PHE A 279 -4.83 -13.01 7.90
N PHE A 280 -4.63 -13.69 9.04
CA PHE A 280 -5.04 -13.21 10.35
C PHE A 280 -4.49 -11.81 10.65
N TYR A 281 -3.19 -11.58 10.41
CA TYR A 281 -2.59 -10.27 10.61
C TYR A 281 -3.27 -9.18 9.74
N THR A 282 -3.54 -9.49 8.47
CA THR A 282 -4.16 -8.55 7.52
C THR A 282 -5.57 -8.18 7.99
N GLU A 283 -6.34 -9.17 8.44
CA GLU A 283 -7.68 -8.94 9.00
C GLU A 283 -7.63 -8.22 10.35
N TYR A 284 -6.67 -8.51 11.22
CA TYR A 284 -6.48 -7.77 12.48
C TYR A 284 -6.12 -6.30 12.24
N LEU A 285 -5.29 -5.99 11.23
CA LEU A 285 -4.98 -4.61 10.86
C LEU A 285 -6.24 -3.86 10.38
N ARG A 286 -7.11 -4.53 9.59
CA ARG A 286 -8.41 -3.99 9.17
C ARG A 286 -9.33 -3.77 10.37
N PHE A 287 -9.38 -4.72 11.31
CA PHE A 287 -10.14 -4.62 12.55
C PHE A 287 -9.70 -3.43 13.41
N ILE A 288 -8.40 -3.22 13.62
CA ILE A 288 -7.90 -2.06 14.40
C ILE A 288 -8.24 -0.74 13.70
N ARG A 289 -8.16 -0.68 12.37
CA ARG A 289 -8.64 0.49 11.63
C ARG A 289 -10.13 0.72 11.91
N ASP A 290 -10.96 -0.33 11.82
CA ASP A 290 -12.41 -0.25 12.06
C ASP A 290 -12.73 0.25 13.48
N VAL A 291 -12.00 -0.25 14.48
CA VAL A 291 -12.06 0.22 15.87
C VAL A 291 -11.77 1.72 15.99
N ILE A 292 -10.75 2.23 15.29
CA ILE A 292 -10.42 3.66 15.28
C ILE A 292 -11.56 4.47 14.65
N VAL A 293 -12.10 4.02 13.52
CA VAL A 293 -13.21 4.73 12.85
C VAL A 293 -14.45 4.79 13.76
N ILE A 294 -14.80 3.68 14.42
CA ILE A 294 -15.93 3.62 15.36
C ILE A 294 -15.75 4.57 16.53
N LYS A 295 -14.52 4.75 17.02
CA LYS A 295 -14.22 5.65 18.14
C LYS A 295 -14.24 7.12 17.72
N SER A 296 -13.63 7.45 16.58
CA SER A 296 -13.42 8.84 16.15
C SER A 296 -14.63 9.47 15.46
N ILE A 297 -15.56 8.69 14.91
CA ILE A 297 -16.69 9.21 14.13
C ILE A 297 -18.03 8.78 14.76
N PRO A 298 -18.84 9.73 15.25
CA PRO A 298 -20.26 9.47 15.54
C PRO A 298 -20.98 9.05 14.25
N ASP A 299 -21.74 7.95 14.26
CA ASP A 299 -22.39 7.32 13.08
C ASP A 299 -21.45 6.59 12.09
N ALA A 300 -20.30 6.09 12.53
CA ALA A 300 -19.37 5.27 11.73
C ALA A 300 -20.03 4.08 10.98
N GLU A 301 -21.15 3.56 11.50
CA GLU A 301 -21.91 2.42 10.97
C GLU A 301 -22.42 2.65 9.54
N ARG A 302 -22.62 3.92 9.14
CA ARG A 302 -23.07 4.30 7.78
C ARG A 302 -21.94 4.62 6.81
N LEU A 303 -20.77 4.98 7.34
CA LEU A 303 -19.62 5.42 6.53
C LEU A 303 -18.70 4.27 6.16
N HIS A 304 -18.74 3.21 6.96
CA HIS A 304 -17.89 2.05 6.79
C HIS A 304 -18.75 0.79 6.89
N ASN A 305 -18.64 -0.12 5.93
CA ASN A 305 -19.40 -1.38 5.89
C ASN A 305 -18.93 -2.32 7.01
N LEU A 306 -19.29 -1.99 8.24
CA LEU A 306 -18.92 -2.68 9.47
C LEU A 306 -19.93 -3.78 9.77
N ASN A 307 -19.49 -4.81 10.49
CA ASN A 307 -20.38 -5.88 10.91
C ASN A 307 -21.34 -5.34 11.99
N PRO A 308 -22.66 -5.33 11.76
CA PRO A 308 -23.62 -4.74 12.71
C PRO A 308 -23.70 -5.48 14.05
N GLU A 309 -23.35 -6.77 14.12
CA GLU A 309 -23.52 -7.58 15.34
C GLU A 309 -22.50 -7.23 16.44
N ASN A 310 -21.27 -6.86 16.06
CA ASN A 310 -20.15 -6.71 16.98
C ASN A 310 -19.81 -5.26 17.35
N ILE A 311 -20.56 -4.28 16.82
CA ILE A 311 -20.31 -2.85 17.05
C ILE A 311 -20.43 -2.49 18.54
N THR A 312 -21.40 -3.10 19.24
CA THR A 312 -21.65 -2.84 20.66
C THR A 312 -20.47 -3.28 21.52
N GLU A 313 -19.96 -4.50 21.31
CA GLU A 313 -18.80 -5.01 22.06
C GLU A 313 -17.52 -4.21 21.78
N ILE A 314 -17.32 -3.79 20.53
CA ILE A 314 -16.18 -2.93 20.16
C ILE A 314 -16.28 -1.58 20.87
N LYS A 315 -17.46 -0.95 20.89
CA LYS A 315 -17.68 0.32 21.62
C LYS A 315 -17.40 0.17 23.12
N GLU A 316 -17.72 -0.98 23.72
CA GLU A 316 -17.41 -1.24 25.14
C GLU A 316 -15.92 -1.33 25.42
N ILE A 317 -15.17 -2.09 24.62
CA ILE A 317 -13.72 -2.27 24.80
C ILE A 317 -12.98 -0.93 24.70
N VAL A 318 -13.42 -0.08 23.78
CA VAL A 318 -12.71 1.16 23.41
C VAL A 318 -13.20 2.35 24.26
N LYS A 319 -14.20 2.17 25.11
CA LYS A 319 -14.75 3.24 25.96
C LYS A 319 -13.69 3.85 26.87
N GLY A 320 -12.80 3.02 27.42
CA GLY A 320 -11.73 3.42 28.35
C GLY A 320 -10.36 3.72 27.72
N VAL A 321 -10.22 3.57 26.40
CA VAL A 321 -8.93 3.73 25.70
C VAL A 321 -8.84 5.11 25.03
N ASN A 322 -7.67 5.75 25.12
CA ASN A 322 -7.42 7.04 24.49
C ASN A 322 -7.24 6.87 22.96
N GLU A 323 -7.76 7.81 22.17
CA GLU A 323 -7.59 7.80 20.70
C GLU A 323 -6.12 7.84 20.28
N VAL A 324 -5.29 8.60 21.00
CA VAL A 324 -3.84 8.67 20.75
C VAL A 324 -3.18 7.31 20.96
N GLU A 325 -3.65 6.53 21.93
CA GLU A 325 -3.16 5.17 22.16
C GLU A 325 -3.55 4.28 20.98
N LEU A 326 -4.82 4.28 20.55
CA LEU A 326 -5.28 3.46 19.40
C LEU A 326 -4.46 3.73 18.13
N LEU A 327 -4.11 5.00 17.86
CA LEU A 327 -3.25 5.36 16.74
C LEU A 327 -1.82 4.79 16.90
N ARG A 328 -1.27 4.76 18.12
CA ARG A 328 0.01 4.09 18.40
C ARG A 328 -0.08 2.57 18.19
N PHE A 329 -1.17 1.94 18.63
CA PHE A 329 -1.43 0.52 18.37
C PHE A 329 -1.43 0.25 16.85
N PHE A 330 -2.19 1.03 16.08
CA PHE A 330 -2.25 0.87 14.62
C PHE A 330 -0.88 1.04 13.95
N ASN A 331 -0.10 2.04 14.34
CA ASN A 331 1.24 2.25 13.80
C ASN A 331 2.18 1.07 14.10
N ALA A 332 2.19 0.56 15.33
CA ALA A 332 3.03 -0.57 15.69
C ALA A 332 2.63 -1.88 14.99
N VAL A 333 1.32 -2.11 14.78
CA VAL A 333 0.84 -3.23 13.97
C VAL A 333 1.31 -3.04 12.52
N LYS A 334 1.09 -1.86 11.94
CA LYS A 334 1.45 -1.53 10.55
C LYS A 334 2.94 -1.67 10.26
N GLU A 335 3.82 -1.27 11.18
CA GLU A 335 5.27 -1.41 11.02
C GLU A 335 5.73 -2.86 10.79
N LEU A 336 4.98 -3.83 11.32
CA LEU A 336 5.30 -5.25 11.20
C LEU A 336 4.72 -5.91 9.93
N GLU A 337 4.00 -5.17 9.07
CA GLU A 337 3.34 -5.72 7.87
C GLU A 337 4.33 -6.44 6.95
N GLN A 338 5.43 -5.76 6.61
CA GLN A 338 6.47 -6.30 5.72
C GLN A 338 7.17 -7.51 6.36
N THR A 339 7.41 -7.46 7.67
CA THR A 339 8.07 -8.54 8.41
C THR A 339 7.21 -9.79 8.43
N ILE A 340 5.91 -9.68 8.72
CA ILE A 340 4.98 -10.82 8.74
C ILE A 340 4.78 -11.40 7.34
N ARG A 341 4.76 -10.55 6.30
CA ARG A 341 4.59 -11.00 4.91
C ARG A 341 5.78 -11.83 4.42
N ASN A 342 7.00 -11.49 4.85
CA ASN A 342 8.23 -12.06 4.30
C ASN A 342 8.90 -13.11 5.19
N THR A 343 8.52 -13.22 6.47
CA THR A 343 9.12 -14.18 7.42
C THR A 343 8.71 -15.63 7.15
N GLU A 344 9.60 -16.57 7.46
CA GLU A 344 9.31 -18.01 7.49
C GLU A 344 8.61 -18.45 8.79
N HIS A 345 8.63 -17.61 9.83
CA HIS A 345 8.06 -17.90 11.15
C HIS A 345 7.05 -16.82 11.57
N PRO A 346 5.86 -16.76 10.94
CA PRO A 346 4.85 -15.74 11.23
C PRO A 346 4.29 -15.82 12.66
N SER A 347 4.25 -17.01 13.28
CA SER A 347 3.80 -17.20 14.66
C SER A 347 4.61 -16.40 15.67
N ILE A 348 5.94 -16.49 15.59
CA ILE A 348 6.85 -15.78 16.52
C ILE A 348 6.68 -14.27 16.39
N ILE A 349 6.57 -13.76 15.15
CA ILE A 349 6.40 -12.32 14.91
C ILE A 349 5.03 -11.84 15.42
N LEU A 350 3.99 -12.66 15.27
CA LEU A 350 2.65 -12.35 15.78
C LEU A 350 2.63 -12.31 17.31
N GLU A 351 3.22 -13.31 17.98
CA GLU A 351 3.38 -13.31 19.44
C GLU A 351 4.15 -12.09 19.93
N TYR A 352 5.30 -11.79 19.29
CA TYR A 352 6.08 -10.60 19.59
C TYR A 352 5.25 -9.32 19.42
N MET A 353 4.47 -9.20 18.34
CA MET A 353 3.60 -8.06 18.10
C MET A 353 2.63 -7.86 19.26
N PHE A 354 1.81 -8.87 19.59
CA PHE A 354 0.80 -8.74 20.64
C PHE A 354 1.41 -8.51 22.02
N LEU A 355 2.55 -9.15 22.31
CA LEU A 355 3.30 -8.86 23.53
C LEU A 355 3.81 -7.41 23.56
N LYS A 356 4.41 -6.91 22.47
CA LYS A 356 4.86 -5.52 22.32
C LYS A 356 3.70 -4.55 22.57
N LEU A 357 2.54 -4.81 21.96
CA LEU A 357 1.33 -4.02 22.14
C LEU A 357 0.84 -4.00 23.61
N SER A 358 0.98 -5.11 24.35
CA SER A 358 0.61 -5.15 25.77
C SER A 358 1.47 -4.23 26.66
N TYR A 359 2.65 -3.80 26.20
CA TYR A 359 3.47 -2.83 26.94
C TYR A 359 3.00 -1.39 26.74
N PHE A 360 2.25 -1.08 25.68
CA PHE A 360 1.82 0.29 25.40
C PHE A 360 0.83 0.84 26.42
N SER A 361 -0.07 0.00 26.95
CA SER A 361 -0.98 0.42 28.02
C SER A 361 -0.29 0.68 29.37
N ALA A 362 1.02 0.39 29.49
CA ALA A 362 1.83 0.71 30.67
C ALA A 362 2.66 1.99 30.50
N LEU A 363 2.66 2.61 29.31
CA LEU A 363 3.45 3.81 29.02
C LEU A 363 2.73 5.06 29.54
N VAL A 364 3.14 5.50 30.73
CA VAL A 364 2.72 6.80 31.30
C VAL A 364 3.30 7.93 30.44
N SER A 365 2.51 8.96 30.14
CA SER A 365 3.02 10.12 29.40
C SER A 365 4.10 10.83 30.22
N ILE A 366 5.14 11.34 29.55
CA ILE A 366 6.20 12.10 30.22
C ILE A 366 5.61 13.31 30.95
N GLU A 367 4.51 13.88 30.44
CA GLU A 367 3.79 15.01 31.03
C GLU A 367 3.14 14.65 32.38
N GLU A 368 2.49 13.49 32.51
CA GLU A 368 1.96 12.99 33.78
C GLU A 368 3.07 12.71 34.79
N TYR A 369 4.22 12.23 34.33
CA TYR A 369 5.38 12.00 35.18
C TYR A 369 6.01 13.32 35.65
N LEU A 370 6.09 14.32 34.77
CA LEU A 370 6.57 15.67 35.09
C LEU A 370 5.63 16.41 36.04
N MET A 371 4.31 16.19 35.95
CA MET A 371 3.34 16.70 36.92
C MET A 371 3.56 16.09 38.30
N LYS A 372 3.73 14.76 38.40
CA LYS A 372 4.03 14.08 39.67
C LYS A 372 5.35 14.53 40.31
N ILE A 373 6.33 14.94 39.51
CA ILE A 373 7.60 15.47 40.02
C ILE A 373 7.45 16.91 40.54
N LYS A 374 6.55 17.72 39.99
CA LYS A 374 6.29 19.09 40.48
C LYS A 374 5.60 19.13 41.86
N ASP A 375 4.86 18.09 42.21
CA ASP A 375 4.17 17.98 43.51
C ASP A 375 5.08 17.49 44.66
N LEU A 376 6.29 17.03 44.36
CA LEU A 376 7.31 16.70 45.37
C LEU A 376 8.07 17.97 45.77
N LYS A 377 7.63 18.61 46.86
CA LYS A 377 8.31 19.76 47.48
C LYS A 377 9.78 19.43 47.80
N PRO A 378 10.73 20.36 47.60
CA PRO A 378 12.13 20.14 47.91
C PRO A 378 12.33 20.10 49.43
N THR A 379 12.71 18.94 49.96
CA THR A 379 13.17 18.81 51.35
C THR A 379 14.50 19.55 51.48
N THR A 380 14.50 20.59 52.32
CA THR A 380 15.68 21.37 52.71
C THR A 380 16.73 20.46 53.34
N VAL A 381 17.87 20.30 52.66
CA VAL A 381 19.08 19.75 53.29
C VAL A 381 19.92 20.91 53.78
N THR A 382 20.06 20.94 55.10
CA THR A 382 20.78 21.92 55.91
C THR A 382 22.27 21.97 55.54
N THR A 383 22.77 23.16 55.27
CA THR A 383 24.19 23.47 55.14
C THR A 383 24.88 23.42 56.50
N ALA A 384 25.92 22.58 56.63
CA ALA A 384 26.92 22.65 57.69
C ALA A 384 28.33 22.63 57.08
N THR A 385 29.18 23.49 57.65
CA THR A 385 30.46 24.03 57.15
C THR A 385 31.72 23.21 57.53
N ALA A 386 32.64 23.11 56.55
CA ALA A 386 34.13 23.11 56.62
C ALA A 386 34.89 21.94 57.33
N PRO A 387 36.20 21.69 57.06
CA PRO A 387 37.16 22.44 56.23
C PRO A 387 37.92 21.64 55.14
N SER A 388 38.43 22.40 54.18
CA SER A 388 39.29 22.02 53.06
C SER A 388 40.75 21.88 53.50
N GLN A 389 41.40 20.77 53.12
CA GLN A 389 42.85 20.68 52.96
C GLN A 389 43.18 20.28 51.53
N ALA A 390 44.05 21.08 50.92
CA ALA A 390 44.43 21.07 49.53
C ALA A 390 45.44 19.96 49.19
N ARG A 391 45.31 19.39 47.98
CA ARG A 391 46.44 19.13 47.08
C ARG A 391 46.01 19.40 45.62
N PRO A 392 46.92 19.90 44.77
CA PRO A 392 46.58 20.74 43.62
C PRO A 392 46.13 19.92 42.41
N LEU A 393 45.11 20.43 41.71
CA LEU A 393 44.80 20.01 40.34
C LEU A 393 45.87 20.60 39.40
N GLU A 394 46.58 19.71 38.71
CA GLU A 394 47.33 20.05 37.51
C GLU A 394 46.35 20.52 36.43
N ASN A 395 46.55 21.74 35.95
CA ASN A 395 45.98 22.22 34.69
C ASN A 395 46.70 21.54 33.52
N PRO A 396 45.99 20.99 32.52
CA PRO A 396 46.47 21.01 31.16
C PRO A 396 45.97 22.27 30.42
N PRO A 397 46.71 22.74 29.41
CA PRO A 397 46.75 24.13 29.00
C PRO A 397 45.62 24.54 28.06
N SER A 398 45.19 25.80 28.22
CA SER A 398 44.49 26.59 27.21
C SER A 398 45.31 26.72 25.93
N LYS A 399 44.74 26.28 24.79
CA LYS A 399 45.06 26.81 23.46
C LYS A 399 43.78 27.36 22.82
N VAL A 400 43.66 28.68 22.92
CA VAL A 400 42.87 29.55 22.03
C VAL A 400 43.64 29.57 20.70
N GLY A 401 42.99 29.29 19.55
CA GLY A 401 43.69 29.48 18.27
C GLY A 401 43.16 28.86 16.96
N ASP A 402 42.10 28.04 16.92
CA ASP A 402 41.71 27.35 15.66
C ASP A 402 40.29 27.67 15.11
N ALA A 403 39.48 28.50 15.78
CA ALA A 403 38.07 28.71 15.42
C ALA A 403 37.77 29.98 14.58
N ASP A 404 38.65 30.99 14.56
CA ASP A 404 38.31 32.31 14.01
C ASP A 404 38.36 32.37 12.47
N TRP A 405 39.35 31.74 11.81
CA TRP A 405 39.46 31.78 10.35
C TRP A 405 38.39 30.94 9.62
N ILE A 406 37.78 29.95 10.30
CA ILE A 406 36.71 29.12 9.74
C ILE A 406 35.41 29.93 9.59
N VAL A 407 35.16 30.86 10.53
CA VAL A 407 34.03 31.79 10.47
C VAL A 407 34.23 32.81 9.36
N GLU A 408 35.46 33.34 9.22
CA GLU A 408 35.82 34.25 8.13
C GLU A 408 35.71 33.58 6.75
N LEU A 409 36.13 32.31 6.65
CA LEU A 409 36.04 31.51 5.42
C LEU A 409 34.58 31.31 4.97
N LYS A 410 33.66 31.04 5.88
CA LYS A 410 32.22 30.94 5.55
C LYS A 410 31.67 32.27 5.03
N THR A 411 32.06 33.37 5.67
CA THR A 411 31.59 34.72 5.34
C THR A 411 32.10 35.19 3.96
N GLN A 412 33.36 34.89 3.63
CA GLN A 412 33.94 35.28 2.35
C GLN A 412 33.38 34.44 1.18
N ILE A 413 33.13 33.14 1.39
CA ILE A 413 32.51 32.27 0.38
C ILE A 413 31.05 32.64 0.14
N GLU A 414 30.32 33.08 1.17
CA GLU A 414 28.94 33.57 1.03
C GLU A 414 28.84 34.79 0.12
N LYS A 415 29.86 35.66 0.15
CA LYS A 415 29.92 36.89 -0.65
C LYS A 415 30.30 36.66 -2.12
N GLU A 416 31.22 35.72 -2.41
CA GLU A 416 31.71 35.47 -3.77
C GLU A 416 30.97 34.35 -4.51
N LYS A 417 30.53 33.29 -3.80
CA LYS A 417 29.87 32.12 -4.40
C LYS A 417 28.78 31.56 -3.48
N PRO A 418 27.56 32.13 -3.48
CA PRO A 418 26.49 31.76 -2.55
C PRO A 418 26.05 30.28 -2.66
N ARG A 419 26.16 29.67 -3.86
CA ARG A 419 25.88 28.23 -4.04
C ARG A 419 26.86 27.32 -3.31
N LEU A 420 28.12 27.75 -3.15
CA LEU A 420 29.14 26.99 -2.43
C LEU A 420 28.98 27.15 -0.91
N ALA A 421 28.58 28.34 -0.45
CA ALA A 421 28.30 28.63 0.96
C ALA A 421 27.11 27.81 1.50
N SER A 422 26.05 27.64 0.69
CA SER A 422 24.93 26.77 1.06
C SER A 422 25.34 25.31 1.23
N VAL A 423 26.30 24.83 0.43
CA VAL A 423 26.82 23.47 0.57
C VAL A 423 27.71 23.35 1.81
N LEU A 424 28.58 24.33 2.05
CA LEU A 424 29.48 24.32 3.21
C LEU A 424 28.75 24.44 4.56
N SER A 425 27.66 25.20 4.61
CA SER A 425 26.80 25.31 5.80
C SER A 425 26.05 24.01 6.09
N SER A 426 25.74 23.21 5.06
CA SER A 426 25.16 21.87 5.19
C SER A 426 26.18 20.75 5.44
N SER A 427 27.47 21.07 5.46
CA SER A 427 28.57 20.12 5.68
C SER A 427 29.27 20.37 7.02
N SER A 428 29.77 19.31 7.65
CA SER A 428 30.60 19.44 8.86
C SER A 428 32.06 19.63 8.48
N LEU A 429 32.64 20.75 8.91
CA LEU A 429 34.05 21.08 8.72
C LEU A 429 34.83 20.69 9.97
N VAL A 430 35.83 19.82 9.82
CA VAL A 430 36.70 19.37 10.91
C VAL A 430 38.14 19.55 10.48
N VAL A 431 38.95 20.23 11.30
CA VAL A 431 40.40 20.31 11.07
C VAL A 431 41.06 19.12 11.77
N ARG A 432 41.80 18.29 11.03
CA ARG A 432 42.60 17.18 11.59
C ARG A 432 43.99 17.19 10.97
N ASP A 433 45.03 17.07 11.80
CA ASP A 433 46.42 16.85 11.39
C ASP A 433 46.90 17.73 10.22
N ASN A 434 46.66 19.04 10.31
CA ASN A 434 47.04 20.03 9.30
C ASN A 434 46.30 19.88 7.95
N ALA A 435 45.11 19.29 7.95
CA ALA A 435 44.17 19.25 6.85
C ALA A 435 42.74 19.65 7.28
N LEU A 436 42.05 20.41 6.43
CA LEU A 436 40.63 20.70 6.57
C LEU A 436 39.83 19.57 5.89
N VAL A 437 39.08 18.83 6.70
CA VAL A 437 38.21 17.75 6.26
C VAL A 437 36.78 18.28 6.16
N ILE A 438 36.22 18.25 4.95
CA ILE A 438 34.82 18.60 4.68
C ILE A 438 34.02 17.30 4.56
N GLU A 439 33.21 17.01 5.56
CA GLU A 439 32.34 15.83 5.57
C GLU A 439 30.95 16.20 5.01
N VAL A 440 30.57 15.54 3.91
CA VAL A 440 29.29 15.78 3.21
C VAL A 440 28.40 14.55 3.35
N GLY A 441 27.15 14.76 3.77
CA GLY A 441 26.17 13.69 3.93
C GLY A 441 25.73 13.07 2.60
N ALA A 442 25.42 11.76 2.62
CA ALA A 442 25.12 10.92 1.45
C ALA A 442 24.00 11.46 0.53
N ASN A 443 23.06 12.26 1.04
CA ASN A 443 21.91 12.74 0.29
C ASN A 443 22.25 13.90 -0.68
N PHE A 444 23.53 14.27 -0.80
CA PHE A 444 23.99 15.41 -1.58
C PHE A 444 25.13 15.05 -2.54
N GLU A 445 24.98 14.00 -3.37
CA GLU A 445 25.98 13.62 -4.40
C GLU A 445 26.36 14.81 -5.32
N ASN A 446 25.38 15.65 -5.67
CA ASN A 446 25.62 16.87 -6.46
C ASN A 446 26.45 17.92 -5.70
N ALA A 447 26.33 17.99 -4.37
CA ALA A 447 27.13 18.89 -3.55
C ALA A 447 28.58 18.40 -3.41
N GLY A 448 28.79 17.08 -3.34
CA GLY A 448 30.12 16.47 -3.39
C GLY A 448 30.86 16.75 -4.70
N LYS A 449 30.15 16.74 -5.85
CA LYS A 449 30.72 17.12 -7.16
C LYS A 449 31.09 18.60 -7.20
N LEU A 450 30.21 19.49 -6.73
CA LEU A 450 30.45 20.93 -6.72
C LEU A 450 31.65 21.34 -5.86
N LEU A 451 31.85 20.68 -4.71
CA LEU A 451 33.01 20.90 -3.83
C LEU A 451 34.31 20.38 -4.46
N LYS A 452 34.26 19.25 -5.18
CA LYS A 452 35.43 18.72 -5.92
C LYS A 452 35.83 19.63 -7.08
N GLU A 453 34.87 20.19 -7.82
CA GLU A 453 35.12 21.13 -8.93
C GLU A 453 35.74 22.45 -8.45
N ASN A 454 35.35 22.93 -7.27
CA ASN A 454 35.89 24.18 -6.69
C ASN A 454 37.02 23.94 -5.67
N LYS A 455 37.59 22.72 -5.62
CA LYS A 455 38.69 22.35 -4.74
C LYS A 455 39.91 23.28 -4.84
N PRO A 456 40.36 23.74 -6.04
CA PRO A 456 41.54 24.61 -6.15
C PRO A 456 41.32 25.97 -5.50
N TYR A 457 40.14 26.55 -5.71
CA TYR A 457 39.74 27.84 -5.12
C TYR A 457 39.63 27.75 -3.60
N LEU A 458 39.02 26.67 -3.07
CA LEU A 458 38.95 26.45 -1.62
C LEU A 458 40.34 26.28 -0.99
N HIS A 459 41.26 25.58 -1.67
CA HIS A 459 42.62 25.39 -1.18
C HIS A 459 43.41 26.70 -1.11
N GLU A 460 43.26 27.57 -2.12
CA GLU A 460 43.90 28.90 -2.14
C GLU A 460 43.34 29.82 -1.06
N LEU A 461 42.02 29.81 -0.86
CA LEU A 461 41.36 30.61 0.19
C LEU A 461 41.77 30.15 1.60
N VAL A 462 41.84 28.83 1.83
CA VAL A 462 42.31 28.25 3.10
C VAL A 462 43.77 28.60 3.34
N LYS A 463 44.62 28.58 2.31
CA LYS A 463 46.05 28.97 2.43
C LYS A 463 46.21 30.44 2.82
N VAL A 464 45.42 31.33 2.23
CA VAL A 464 45.45 32.77 2.54
C VAL A 464 44.94 33.05 3.96
N LEU A 465 43.81 32.43 4.34
CA LEU A 465 43.15 32.70 5.64
C LEU A 465 43.83 32.00 6.83
N ALA A 466 44.40 30.81 6.63
CA ALA A 466 45.09 30.09 7.69
C ALA A 466 46.58 30.49 7.83
N GLY A 467 47.13 31.24 6.86
CA GLY A 467 48.52 31.71 6.87
C GLY A 467 49.59 30.60 6.79
N LYS A 468 49.18 29.35 6.54
CA LYS A 468 50.02 28.15 6.41
C LYS A 468 49.43 27.22 5.35
N GLU A 469 50.25 26.33 4.79
CA GLU A 469 49.76 25.30 3.87
C GLU A 469 49.01 24.21 4.66
N ILE A 470 47.68 24.17 4.49
CA ILE A 470 46.76 23.19 5.09
C ILE A 470 46.15 22.37 3.96
N GLY A 471 46.21 21.03 4.06
CA GLY A 471 45.62 20.14 3.05
C GLY A 471 44.09 20.19 3.04
N LEU A 472 43.43 19.88 1.92
CA LEU A 472 41.96 19.84 1.84
C LEU A 472 41.45 18.47 1.39
N GLU A 473 40.71 17.82 2.28
CA GLU A 473 40.10 16.51 2.06
C GLU A 473 38.57 16.59 2.09
N ILE A 474 37.91 15.95 1.12
CA ILE A 474 36.44 15.92 1.03
C ILE A 474 36.00 14.47 1.16
N VAL A 475 35.24 14.16 2.22
CA VAL A 475 34.80 12.80 2.55
C VAL A 475 33.28 12.70 2.41
N LEU A 476 32.81 11.76 1.57
CA LEU A 476 31.39 11.46 1.40
C LEU A 476 31.01 10.31 2.34
N GLN A 477 30.09 10.54 3.27
CA GLN A 477 29.61 9.47 4.15
C GLN A 477 28.57 8.59 3.40
N PRO A 478 28.64 7.25 3.45
CA PRO A 478 27.64 6.36 2.83
C PRO A 478 26.30 6.36 3.61
N GLN A 479 25.20 6.04 2.91
CA GLN A 479 23.85 5.99 3.48
C GLN A 479 23.76 5.03 4.68
N LYS A 480 23.13 5.49 5.76
CA LYS A 480 22.91 4.71 6.99
C LYS A 480 21.46 4.32 7.15
N SER A 481 21.20 3.01 7.02
CA SER A 481 20.23 2.29 7.84
C SER A 481 20.76 2.15 9.28
N ASP A 482 19.85 2.18 10.25
CA ASP A 482 19.89 1.71 11.65
C ASP A 482 20.99 2.19 12.63
N ALA A 483 22.03 2.89 12.17
CA ALA A 483 23.10 3.38 13.05
C ALA A 483 22.89 4.81 13.61
N SER A 484 21.94 5.58 13.06
CA SER A 484 21.64 6.96 13.49
C SER A 484 20.76 7.00 14.74
N GLU A 485 19.78 6.11 14.87
CA GLU A 485 18.97 6.01 16.09
C GLU A 485 19.82 5.61 17.29
N ASN A 486 20.76 4.67 17.13
CA ASN A 486 21.64 4.25 18.21
C ASN A 486 22.60 5.36 18.69
N ARG A 487 23.04 6.27 17.81
CA ARG A 487 23.86 7.44 18.21
C ARG A 487 23.02 8.53 18.89
N ILE A 488 21.82 8.84 18.39
CA ILE A 488 20.92 9.81 19.04
C ILE A 488 20.47 9.30 20.41
N VAL A 489 20.20 7.99 20.54
CA VAL A 489 19.94 7.32 21.82
C VAL A 489 21.15 7.40 22.75
N GLN A 490 22.38 7.24 22.25
CA GLN A 490 23.60 7.38 23.05
C GLN A 490 23.86 8.82 23.48
N ASP A 491 23.66 9.80 22.59
CA ASP A 491 23.83 11.21 22.87
C ASP A 491 22.77 11.70 23.88
N LEU A 492 21.50 11.30 23.73
CA LEU A 492 20.44 11.55 24.71
C LEU A 492 20.67 10.81 26.05
N LYS A 493 21.24 9.60 26.04
CA LYS A 493 21.68 8.92 27.27
C LYS A 493 22.85 9.63 27.95
N SER A 494 23.63 10.42 27.21
CA SER A 494 24.76 11.18 27.73
C SER A 494 24.43 12.63 28.13
N ASP A 495 23.25 13.13 27.75
CA ASP A 495 22.74 14.44 28.14
C ASP A 495 22.62 14.57 29.68
N LYS A 496 23.17 15.66 30.23
CA LYS A 496 23.19 15.95 31.67
C LYS A 496 21.77 16.01 32.26
N LYS A 497 20.76 16.45 31.50
CA LYS A 497 19.37 16.53 31.98
C LYS A 497 18.74 15.14 32.10
N ILE A 498 19.00 14.26 31.14
CA ILE A 498 18.46 12.89 31.12
C ILE A 498 19.17 12.01 32.17
N LYS A 499 20.48 12.18 32.38
CA LYS A 499 21.20 11.55 33.50
C LYS A 499 20.66 11.99 34.87
N SER A 500 20.42 13.29 35.06
CA SER A 500 19.84 13.80 36.30
C SER A 500 18.44 13.22 36.58
N LEU A 501 17.63 13.02 35.54
CA LEU A 501 16.35 12.32 35.67
C LEU A 501 16.55 10.83 36.00
N LYS A 502 17.46 10.15 35.31
CA LYS A 502 17.78 8.74 35.52
C LYS A 502 18.15 8.44 36.97
N ASP A 503 19.00 9.28 37.54
CA ASP A 503 19.49 9.12 38.92
C ASP A 503 18.40 9.40 39.97
N LYS A 504 17.46 10.32 39.69
CA LYS A 504 16.31 10.59 40.57
C LYS A 504 15.25 9.49 40.55
N ILE A 505 15.06 8.81 39.42
CA ILE A 505 13.94 7.88 39.19
C ILE A 505 14.36 6.41 39.34
N LYS A 506 15.66 6.11 39.42
CA LYS A 506 16.22 4.73 39.38
C LYS A 506 15.67 3.90 38.19
N GLY A 507 15.44 4.54 37.05
CA GLY A 507 14.90 3.91 35.83
C GLY A 507 15.93 3.72 34.72
N ASN A 508 15.62 2.91 33.70
CA ASN A 508 16.43 2.73 32.50
C ASN A 508 15.66 3.15 31.23
N VAL A 509 16.34 3.82 30.29
CA VAL A 509 15.77 4.19 28.98
C VAL A 509 15.79 2.98 28.06
N ILE A 510 14.60 2.51 27.70
CA ILE A 510 14.39 1.28 26.91
C ILE A 510 14.37 1.57 25.40
N ALA A 511 13.74 2.69 24.97
CA ALA A 511 13.69 3.13 23.57
C ALA A 511 13.56 4.66 23.48
N VAL A 512 13.97 5.24 22.34
CA VAL A 512 13.75 6.65 21.99
C VAL A 512 13.22 6.67 20.57
N GLU A 513 12.01 7.20 20.37
CA GLU A 513 11.38 7.31 19.05
C GLU A 513 11.33 8.77 18.62
N SER A 514 11.61 9.04 17.34
CA SER A 514 11.49 10.39 16.78
C SER A 514 10.04 10.69 16.43
N VAL A 515 9.43 11.67 17.10
CA VAL A 515 8.08 12.15 16.74
C VAL A 515 8.21 13.08 15.55
N LYS A 516 7.80 12.65 14.35
CA LYS A 516 7.57 13.57 13.23
C LYS A 516 6.17 14.17 13.36
N GLY A 517 6.06 15.31 14.03
CA GLY A 517 4.83 16.10 14.06
C GLY A 517 4.96 17.34 14.95
N GLY A 518 4.73 18.52 14.38
CA GLY A 518 4.61 19.79 15.09
C GLY A 518 5.71 20.80 14.76
N LYS A 519 5.61 21.46 13.60
CA LYS A 519 5.88 22.90 13.61
C LYS A 519 4.66 23.54 14.29
N ASP A 520 4.93 24.40 15.26
CA ASP A 520 3.99 25.22 16.03
C ASP A 520 3.31 24.53 17.23
N ALA A 521 4.00 24.57 18.37
CA ALA A 521 3.46 24.90 19.69
C ALA A 521 4.59 25.35 20.62
#